data_AF-A0A522QKI7-F1
#
_entry.id   AF-A0A522QKI7-F1
#
_cell.length_a   1.000
_cell.length_b   1.000
_cell.length_c   1.000
_cell.angle_alpha   90.00
_cell.angle_beta   90.00
_cell.angle_gamma   90.00
#
_symmetry.space_group_name_H-M   'P 1'
#
loop_
_entity.id
_entity.type
_entity.pdbx_description
1 polymer ?
#
loop_
_entity_poly.entity_id
_entity_poly.type
_entity_poly.pdbx_seq_one_letter_code
_entity_poly.pdbx_strand_id
1 'polypeptide(L)'
;PFETALRERPELVRPHFGRIVDPQTNRLTALNAALHRGGLFVHVPRGVELREPIELHTVVDRASGFPRLLIVAEEHASVHVLEHIQSRPAGDEGTRVICSVTEIVADAGARVTYAALQQLGEDVPEFAMRRASAGRDANVEFAPITLGGDIVKSVYEANLEGEGATGGAHGLFFTTGREAFDLSARITHAAPHTTSDALVLGAANGAGQAAFDGMIAILESGAGSLSNLRSLSLLLAPKAHIDSVPGMEIANNDVKAYHGATIGEIDPETLFFCQTRGIDPDEAQRMIVSGFFSAVVDAIPSAQARTWVQQRIEAKL
;
A
#
# COMPACT_ATOMS: atom_id res chain seq x y z
N PRO A 1 -5.78 -15.23 15.03
CA PRO A 1 -4.68 -15.82 14.21
C PRO A 1 -5.24 -16.67 13.06
N PHE A 2 -4.60 -16.64 11.89
CA PHE A 2 -5.11 -17.29 10.68
C PHE A 2 -5.29 -18.81 10.83
N GLU A 3 -4.30 -19.51 11.42
CA GLU A 3 -4.34 -20.97 11.61
C GLU A 3 -5.39 -21.42 12.62
N THR A 4 -5.79 -20.52 13.52
CA THR A 4 -6.89 -20.78 14.46
C THR A 4 -8.22 -20.70 13.73
N ALA A 5 -8.42 -19.68 12.88
CA ALA A 5 -9.62 -19.56 12.07
C ALA A 5 -9.80 -20.73 11.10
N LEU A 6 -8.72 -21.21 10.47
CA LEU A 6 -8.77 -22.39 9.60
C LEU A 6 -9.25 -23.67 10.32
N ARG A 7 -8.93 -23.82 11.61
CA ARG A 7 -9.31 -24.99 12.42
C ARG A 7 -10.69 -24.85 13.04
N GLU A 8 -11.00 -23.67 13.56
CA GLU A 8 -12.18 -23.45 14.40
C GLU A 8 -13.38 -22.84 13.66
N ARG A 9 -13.13 -22.14 12.55
CA ARG A 9 -14.15 -21.49 11.71
C ARG A 9 -13.90 -21.69 10.20
N PRO A 10 -13.65 -22.93 9.73
CA PRO A 10 -13.34 -23.19 8.33
C PRO A 10 -14.44 -22.74 7.37
N GLU A 11 -15.69 -22.73 7.82
CA GLU A 11 -16.87 -22.26 7.08
C GLU A 11 -16.80 -20.78 6.70
N LEU A 12 -16.13 -19.95 7.51
CA LEU A 12 -15.93 -18.53 7.24
C LEU A 12 -14.69 -18.28 6.37
N VAL A 13 -13.67 -19.14 6.45
CA VAL A 13 -12.39 -18.93 5.74
C VAL A 13 -12.43 -19.51 4.32
N ARG A 14 -12.90 -20.75 4.17
CA ARG A 14 -12.83 -21.51 2.90
C ARG A 14 -13.49 -20.82 1.70
N PRO A 15 -14.62 -20.10 1.83
CA PRO A 15 -15.23 -19.44 0.68
C PRO A 15 -14.38 -18.31 0.08
N HIS A 16 -13.45 -17.74 0.86
CA HIS A 16 -12.69 -16.55 0.45
C HIS A 16 -11.19 -16.82 0.26
N PHE A 17 -10.62 -17.85 0.90
CA PHE A 17 -9.20 -18.16 0.82
C PHE A 17 -8.73 -18.44 -0.62
N GLY A 18 -7.81 -17.60 -1.12
CA GLY A 18 -7.25 -17.75 -2.47
C GLY A 18 -8.25 -17.46 -3.59
N ARG A 19 -9.41 -16.87 -3.26
CA ARG A 19 -10.47 -16.57 -4.22
C ARG A 19 -10.09 -15.39 -5.10
N ILE A 20 -9.62 -14.31 -4.47
CA ILE A 20 -9.28 -13.09 -5.21
C ILE A 20 -7.81 -13.09 -5.57
N VAL A 21 -6.91 -13.60 -4.73
CA VAL A 21 -5.50 -13.85 -5.11
C VAL A 21 -5.33 -15.34 -5.41
N ASP A 22 -5.57 -15.71 -6.66
CA ASP A 22 -5.43 -17.10 -7.12
C ASP A 22 -3.95 -17.53 -7.09
N PRO A 23 -3.58 -18.52 -6.24
CA PRO A 23 -2.21 -19.01 -6.15
C PRO A 23 -1.68 -19.64 -7.44
N GLN A 24 -2.52 -19.98 -8.42
CA GLN A 24 -2.08 -20.56 -9.69
C GLN A 24 -1.53 -19.52 -10.69
N THR A 25 -1.79 -18.23 -10.45
CA THR A 25 -1.46 -17.16 -11.40
C THR A 25 -0.02 -16.67 -11.29
N ASN A 26 0.62 -16.84 -10.12
CA ASN A 26 1.95 -16.32 -9.86
C ASN A 26 2.73 -17.23 -8.90
N ARG A 27 3.97 -17.58 -9.26
CA ARG A 27 4.85 -18.45 -8.47
C ARG A 27 5.05 -18.02 -7.01
N LEU A 28 5.08 -16.71 -6.72
CA LEU A 28 5.27 -16.18 -5.36
C LEU A 28 3.98 -16.26 -4.56
N THR A 29 2.82 -16.03 -5.18
CA THR A 29 1.51 -16.27 -4.53
C THR A 29 1.27 -17.76 -4.27
N ALA A 30 1.72 -18.63 -5.17
CA ALA A 30 1.71 -20.08 -4.97
C ALA A 30 2.58 -20.49 -3.77
N LEU A 31 3.79 -19.92 -3.70
CA LEU A 31 4.74 -20.17 -2.62
C LEU A 31 4.16 -19.71 -1.27
N ASN A 32 3.59 -18.51 -1.19
CA ASN A 32 2.90 -18.05 0.01
C ASN A 32 1.75 -19.01 0.38
N ALA A 33 0.86 -19.37 -0.55
CA ALA A 33 -0.25 -20.27 -0.25
C ALA A 33 0.20 -21.65 0.24
N ALA A 34 1.34 -22.17 -0.24
CA ALA A 34 1.89 -23.45 0.20
C ALA A 34 2.61 -23.38 1.56
N LEU A 35 3.26 -22.25 1.86
CA LEU A 35 4.12 -22.09 3.04
C LEU A 35 3.58 -21.13 4.10
N HIS A 36 2.36 -20.62 3.94
CA HIS A 36 1.86 -19.55 4.79
C HIS A 36 1.91 -19.93 6.27
N ARG A 37 2.43 -19.02 7.07
CA ARG A 37 2.51 -19.13 8.53
C ARG A 37 2.34 -17.75 9.12
N GLY A 38 1.60 -17.68 10.22
CA GLY A 38 1.18 -16.43 10.83
C GLY A 38 0.16 -15.67 9.98
N GLY A 39 0.00 -14.40 10.32
CA GLY A 39 -1.02 -13.53 9.75
C GLY A 39 -2.36 -13.63 10.47
N LEU A 40 -3.38 -12.99 9.88
CA LEU A 40 -4.63 -12.71 10.57
C LEU A 40 -5.83 -12.93 9.64
N PHE A 41 -6.84 -13.63 10.17
CA PHE A 41 -8.17 -13.63 9.59
C PHE A 41 -9.03 -12.65 10.37
N VAL A 42 -9.62 -11.68 9.67
CA VAL A 42 -10.56 -10.69 10.21
C VAL A 42 -11.90 -10.91 9.53
N HIS A 43 -12.92 -11.27 10.30
CA HIS A 43 -14.29 -11.34 9.83
C HIS A 43 -15.11 -10.31 10.60
N VAL A 44 -15.77 -9.40 9.89
CA VAL A 44 -16.61 -8.34 10.46
C VAL A 44 -18.05 -8.59 10.02
N PRO A 45 -18.95 -8.99 10.95
CA PRO A 45 -20.33 -9.31 10.62
C PRO A 45 -21.12 -8.12 10.10
N ARG A 46 -22.23 -8.42 9.41
CA ARG A 46 -23.13 -7.42 8.83
C ARG A 46 -23.48 -6.30 9.81
N GLY A 47 -23.34 -5.06 9.34
CA GLY A 47 -23.70 -3.85 10.09
C GLY A 47 -22.83 -3.53 11.30
N VAL A 48 -21.76 -4.30 11.55
CA VAL A 48 -20.83 -4.04 12.65
C VAL A 48 -19.81 -2.98 12.23
N GLU A 49 -19.68 -1.94 13.05
CA GLU A 49 -18.68 -0.89 12.89
C GLU A 49 -17.64 -0.96 14.00
N LEU A 50 -16.39 -1.24 13.63
CA LEU A 50 -15.26 -1.13 14.53
C LEU A 50 -14.80 0.33 14.56
N ARG A 51 -14.91 0.95 15.74
CA ARG A 51 -14.45 2.32 15.97
C ARG A 51 -12.94 2.44 16.12
N GLU A 52 -12.31 1.39 16.65
CA GLU A 52 -10.87 1.33 16.85
C GLU A 52 -10.24 0.44 15.77
N PRO A 53 -9.07 0.81 15.25
CA PRO A 53 -8.36 0.00 14.27
C PRO A 53 -7.87 -1.31 14.88
N ILE A 54 -7.83 -2.36 14.06
CA ILE A 54 -7.09 -3.58 14.38
C ILE A 54 -5.63 -3.34 13.99
N GLU A 55 -4.74 -3.32 14.97
CA GLU A 55 -3.29 -3.23 14.71
C GLU A 55 -2.65 -4.62 14.77
N LEU A 56 -1.92 -4.98 13.70
CA LEU A 56 -1.16 -6.23 13.58
C LEU A 56 0.33 -5.90 13.45
N HIS A 57 1.15 -6.47 14.31
CA HIS A 57 2.61 -6.34 14.22
C HIS A 57 3.22 -7.64 13.67
N THR A 58 3.62 -7.60 12.40
CA THR A 58 4.34 -8.66 11.72
C THR A 58 5.84 -8.39 11.83
N VAL A 59 6.52 -9.12 12.71
CA VAL A 59 7.98 -9.02 12.90
C VAL A 59 8.66 -10.26 12.35
N VAL A 60 9.44 -10.09 11.29
CA VAL A 60 10.26 -11.15 10.70
C VAL A 60 11.63 -11.18 11.36
N ASP A 61 11.96 -12.34 11.93
CA ASP A 61 13.23 -12.56 12.62
C ASP A 61 14.22 -13.24 11.67
N ARG A 62 14.65 -14.48 11.96
CA ARG A 62 15.76 -15.14 11.23
C ARG A 62 15.33 -15.88 9.97
N ALA A 63 14.11 -16.40 9.93
CA ALA A 63 13.61 -17.19 8.80
C ALA A 63 12.75 -16.36 7.86
N SER A 64 12.64 -16.80 6.60
CA SER A 64 11.70 -16.22 5.64
C SER A 64 10.27 -16.25 6.15
N GLY A 65 9.57 -15.12 5.98
CA GLY A 65 8.21 -14.92 6.44
C GLY A 65 7.21 -15.08 5.30
N PHE A 66 6.15 -15.84 5.55
CA PHE A 66 5.04 -16.03 4.60
C PHE A 66 3.70 -15.64 5.24
N PRO A 67 3.53 -14.40 5.76
CA PRO A 67 2.29 -14.00 6.41
C PRO A 67 1.16 -13.95 5.39
N ARG A 68 -0.05 -14.33 5.82
CA ARG A 68 -1.26 -14.19 5.02
C ARG A 68 -2.35 -13.51 5.82
N LEU A 69 -2.94 -12.47 5.24
CA LEU A 69 -4.09 -11.79 5.80
C LEU A 69 -5.31 -12.05 4.93
N LEU A 70 -6.45 -12.29 5.57
CA LEU A 70 -7.75 -12.37 4.91
C LEU A 70 -8.74 -11.54 5.73
N ILE A 71 -9.24 -10.48 5.12
CA ILE A 71 -10.20 -9.54 5.71
C ILE A 71 -11.51 -9.70 4.97
N VAL A 72 -12.58 -10.06 5.67
CA VAL A 72 -13.93 -10.20 5.14
C VAL A 72 -14.84 -9.28 5.93
N ALA A 73 -15.33 -8.23 5.29
CA ALA A 73 -16.31 -7.31 5.84
C ALA A 73 -17.66 -7.55 5.15
N GLU A 74 -18.63 -8.04 5.92
CA GLU A 74 -19.98 -8.29 5.42
C GLU A 74 -20.74 -6.99 5.16
N GLU A 75 -21.95 -7.11 4.62
CA GLU A 75 -22.79 -5.98 4.22
C GLU A 75 -22.88 -4.89 5.31
N HIS A 76 -22.60 -3.64 4.94
CA HIS A 76 -22.57 -2.47 5.82
C HIS A 76 -21.59 -2.55 7.02
N ALA A 77 -20.64 -3.48 7.02
CA ALA A 77 -19.60 -3.55 8.04
C ALA A 77 -18.52 -2.48 7.81
N SER A 78 -17.82 -2.08 8.86
CA SER A 78 -16.76 -1.07 8.79
C SER A 78 -15.56 -1.45 9.65
N VAL A 79 -14.36 -1.45 9.06
CA VAL A 79 -13.11 -1.77 9.77
C VAL A 79 -11.89 -1.07 9.20
N HIS A 80 -10.99 -0.66 10.09
CA HIS A 80 -9.65 -0.21 9.78
C HIS A 80 -8.64 -1.26 10.25
N VAL A 81 -7.72 -1.68 9.38
CA VAL A 81 -6.65 -2.62 9.73
C VAL A 81 -5.30 -1.97 9.42
N LEU A 82 -4.44 -1.89 10.43
CA LEU A 82 -3.08 -1.37 10.31
C LEU A 82 -2.12 -2.53 10.50
N GLU A 83 -1.33 -2.86 9.48
CA GLU A 83 -0.28 -3.87 9.57
C GLU A 83 1.08 -3.19 9.64
N HIS A 84 1.76 -3.34 10.77
CA HIS A 84 3.16 -2.96 10.95
C HIS A 84 4.06 -4.11 10.52
N ILE A 85 4.86 -3.91 9.47
CA ILE A 85 5.73 -4.94 8.90
C ILE A 85 7.18 -4.54 9.14
N GLN A 86 7.87 -5.31 9.97
CA GLN A 86 9.23 -5.00 10.41
C GLN A 86 10.12 -6.24 10.37
N SER A 87 11.42 -6.04 10.25
CA SER A 87 12.42 -7.09 10.43
C SER A 87 13.36 -6.78 11.59
N ARG A 88 13.81 -7.82 12.29
CA ARG A 88 14.96 -7.70 13.21
C ARG A 88 16.26 -7.58 12.41
N PRO A 89 17.36 -7.03 12.95
CA PRO A 89 18.66 -7.07 12.29
C PRO A 89 19.05 -8.51 11.91
N ALA A 90 19.68 -8.69 10.74
CA ALA A 90 19.97 -10.00 10.16
C ALA A 90 20.89 -10.89 11.03
N GLY A 91 21.77 -10.29 11.83
CA GLY A 91 22.87 -11.03 12.46
C GLY A 91 23.75 -11.72 11.40
N ASP A 92 24.39 -12.82 11.78
CA ASP A 92 25.26 -13.65 10.91
C ASP A 92 24.50 -14.75 10.14
N GLU A 93 23.17 -14.78 10.20
CA GLU A 93 22.37 -15.82 9.55
C GLU A 93 21.92 -15.40 8.14
N GLY A 94 21.77 -16.39 7.25
CA GLY A 94 21.65 -16.20 5.80
C GLY A 94 20.44 -15.40 5.31
N THR A 95 20.35 -15.24 4.00
CA THR A 95 19.30 -14.44 3.33
C THR A 95 17.89 -14.92 3.70
N ARG A 96 17.05 -13.97 4.11
CA ARG A 96 15.63 -14.16 4.41
C ARG A 96 14.78 -13.33 3.46
N VAL A 97 13.57 -13.80 3.14
CA VAL A 97 12.62 -13.09 2.29
C VAL A 97 11.28 -12.96 3.00
N ILE A 98 10.58 -11.87 2.75
CA ILE A 98 9.18 -11.71 3.12
C ILE A 98 8.33 -11.88 1.87
N CYS A 99 7.40 -12.83 1.90
CA CYS A 99 6.45 -13.06 0.84
C CYS A 99 5.03 -13.00 1.44
N SER A 100 4.42 -11.81 1.41
CA SER A 100 3.13 -11.55 2.04
C SER A 100 1.98 -11.55 1.03
N VAL A 101 0.82 -12.06 1.46
CA VAL A 101 -0.42 -12.01 0.68
C VAL A 101 -1.56 -11.48 1.56
N THR A 102 -2.27 -10.47 1.07
CA THR A 102 -3.47 -9.94 1.72
C THR A 102 -4.65 -9.98 0.76
N GLU A 103 -5.74 -10.59 1.22
CA GLU A 103 -7.02 -10.62 0.52
C GLU A 103 -8.05 -9.82 1.32
N ILE A 104 -8.72 -8.86 0.67
CA ILE A 104 -9.78 -8.05 1.26
C ILE A 104 -11.08 -8.25 0.46
N VAL A 105 -12.14 -8.65 1.14
CA VAL A 105 -13.47 -8.79 0.57
C VAL A 105 -14.39 -7.84 1.32
N ALA A 106 -14.88 -6.82 0.62
CA ALA A 106 -15.86 -5.87 1.14
C ALA A 106 -17.19 -6.11 0.44
N ASP A 107 -18.15 -6.66 1.16
CA ASP A 107 -19.52 -6.87 0.66
C ASP A 107 -20.27 -5.53 0.53
N ALA A 108 -21.54 -5.59 0.08
CA ALA A 108 -22.29 -4.40 -0.26
C ALA A 108 -22.33 -3.36 0.89
N GLY A 109 -22.00 -2.11 0.58
CA GLY A 109 -21.98 -1.01 1.54
C GLY A 109 -20.92 -1.13 2.64
N ALA A 110 -20.04 -2.13 2.60
CA ALA A 110 -18.96 -2.30 3.58
C ALA A 110 -17.84 -1.29 3.34
N ARG A 111 -17.13 -0.91 4.40
CA ARG A 111 -16.00 0.03 4.35
C ARG A 111 -14.76 -0.61 4.97
N VAL A 112 -13.71 -0.77 4.18
CA VAL A 112 -12.44 -1.33 4.65
C VAL A 112 -11.30 -0.39 4.30
N THR A 113 -10.55 0.02 5.31
CA THR A 113 -9.25 0.67 5.12
C THR A 113 -8.16 -0.27 5.58
N TYR A 114 -7.18 -0.53 4.73
CA TYR A 114 -6.00 -1.33 5.08
C TYR A 114 -4.73 -0.50 4.87
N ALA A 115 -3.99 -0.28 5.95
CA ALA A 115 -2.70 0.39 5.92
C ALA A 115 -1.58 -0.63 6.14
N ALA A 116 -0.59 -0.62 5.24
CA ALA A 116 0.63 -1.40 5.42
C ALA A 116 1.77 -0.44 5.75
N LEU A 117 2.24 -0.50 6.99
CA LEU A 117 3.30 0.34 7.55
C LEU A 117 4.59 -0.47 7.59
N GLN A 118 5.33 -0.43 6.49
CA GLN A 118 6.45 -1.32 6.24
C GLN A 118 7.79 -0.60 6.45
N GLN A 119 8.65 -1.21 7.27
CA GLN A 119 10.06 -0.86 7.40
C GLN A 119 10.91 -2.11 7.64
N LEU A 120 11.60 -2.54 6.60
CA LEU A 120 12.51 -3.67 6.63
C LEU A 120 13.96 -3.20 6.64
N GLY A 121 14.85 -4.11 7.03
CA GLY A 121 16.29 -3.91 6.95
C GLY A 121 16.76 -3.91 5.49
N GLU A 122 17.86 -3.22 5.21
CA GLU A 122 18.46 -3.10 3.88
C GLU A 122 18.92 -4.44 3.26
N ASP A 123 18.92 -5.51 4.05
CA ASP A 123 19.27 -6.88 3.68
C ASP A 123 18.05 -7.78 3.35
N VAL A 124 16.83 -7.24 3.45
CA VAL A 124 15.59 -8.02 3.38
C VAL A 124 14.82 -7.71 2.10
N PRO A 125 14.78 -8.66 1.14
CA PRO A 125 13.87 -8.58 0.02
C PRO A 125 12.42 -8.84 0.44
N GLU A 126 11.50 -8.14 -0.23
CA GLU A 126 10.06 -8.33 -0.05
C GLU A 126 9.36 -8.56 -1.38
N PHE A 127 8.44 -9.53 -1.39
CA PHE A 127 7.33 -9.57 -2.32
C PHE A 127 6.03 -9.47 -1.53
N ALA A 128 5.15 -8.56 -1.94
CA ALA A 128 3.84 -8.42 -1.34
C ALA A 128 2.75 -8.32 -2.42
N MET A 129 1.69 -9.11 -2.24
CA MET A 129 0.50 -9.08 -3.09
C MET A 129 -0.72 -8.77 -2.25
N ARG A 130 -1.35 -7.62 -2.51
CA ARG A 130 -2.51 -7.15 -1.75
C ARG A 130 -3.63 -6.83 -2.71
N ARG A 131 -4.74 -7.54 -2.58
CA ARG A 131 -5.88 -7.40 -3.49
C ARG A 131 -7.17 -7.23 -2.69
N ALA A 132 -7.99 -6.28 -3.13
CA ALA A 132 -9.31 -6.02 -2.58
C ALA A 132 -10.38 -6.22 -3.67
N SER A 133 -11.53 -6.74 -3.27
CA SER A 133 -12.77 -6.77 -4.05
C SER A 133 -13.83 -5.97 -3.29
N ALA A 134 -14.45 -5.01 -3.98
CA ALA A 134 -15.49 -4.14 -3.44
C ALA A 134 -16.82 -4.41 -4.15
N GLY A 135 -17.82 -4.84 -3.37
CA GLY A 135 -19.19 -5.03 -3.81
C GLY A 135 -19.97 -3.72 -3.98
N ARG A 136 -21.29 -3.83 -4.19
CA ARG A 136 -22.15 -2.67 -4.49
C ARG A 136 -22.07 -1.63 -3.36
N ASP A 137 -21.84 -0.37 -3.69
CA ASP A 137 -21.68 0.74 -2.74
C ASP A 137 -20.58 0.52 -1.66
N ALA A 138 -19.70 -0.46 -1.84
CA ALA A 138 -18.62 -0.75 -0.90
C ALA A 138 -17.42 0.17 -1.14
N ASN A 139 -16.64 0.43 -0.10
CA ASN A 139 -15.42 1.23 -0.16
C ASN A 139 -14.19 0.44 0.30
N VAL A 140 -13.14 0.41 -0.51
CA VAL A 140 -11.85 -0.19 -0.16
C VAL A 140 -10.70 0.80 -0.34
N GLU A 141 -10.01 1.13 0.73
CA GLU A 141 -8.92 2.11 0.73
C GLU A 141 -7.60 1.45 1.16
N PHE A 142 -6.57 1.61 0.34
CA PHE A 142 -5.22 1.20 0.68
C PHE A 142 -4.39 2.38 1.16
N ALA A 143 -3.65 2.21 2.25
CA ALA A 143 -2.62 3.15 2.69
C ALA A 143 -1.23 2.49 2.67
N PRO A 144 -0.58 2.40 1.50
CA PRO A 144 0.73 1.79 1.38
C PRO A 144 1.83 2.73 1.87
N ILE A 145 2.59 2.33 2.89
CA ILE A 145 3.75 3.08 3.41
C ILE A 145 4.99 2.18 3.35
N THR A 146 5.87 2.42 2.39
CA THR A 146 7.06 1.59 2.11
C THR A 146 8.35 2.36 2.40
N LEU A 147 9.08 1.98 3.44
CA LEU A 147 10.18 2.81 3.98
C LEU A 147 11.53 2.06 4.15
N GLY A 148 11.62 0.78 3.76
CA GLY A 148 12.91 0.08 3.75
C GLY A 148 12.90 -1.28 3.06
N GLY A 149 14.06 -1.91 2.91
CA GLY A 149 14.20 -3.23 2.27
C GLY A 149 15.29 -3.23 1.20
N ASP A 150 15.79 -4.41 0.81
CA ASP A 150 16.80 -4.54 -0.25
C ASP A 150 16.16 -4.32 -1.63
N ILE A 151 15.40 -5.32 -2.08
CA ILE A 151 14.57 -5.28 -3.28
C ILE A 151 13.13 -5.52 -2.85
N VAL A 152 12.27 -4.52 -3.04
CA VAL A 152 10.86 -4.58 -2.62
C VAL A 152 9.97 -4.57 -3.85
N LYS A 153 9.17 -5.62 -4.03
CA LYS A 153 8.06 -5.66 -4.98
C LYS A 153 6.74 -5.63 -4.21
N SER A 154 6.00 -4.53 -4.26
CA SER A 154 4.71 -4.42 -3.56
C SER A 154 3.58 -4.05 -4.51
N VAL A 155 2.59 -4.94 -4.58
CA VAL A 155 1.46 -4.84 -5.50
C VAL A 155 0.18 -4.60 -4.71
N TYR A 156 -0.54 -3.53 -5.05
CA TYR A 156 -1.86 -3.20 -4.54
C TYR A 156 -2.88 -3.19 -5.68
N GLU A 157 -3.95 -3.94 -5.53
CA GLU A 157 -5.01 -4.03 -6.54
C GLU A 157 -6.39 -3.86 -5.90
N ALA A 158 -7.14 -2.85 -6.34
CA ALA A 158 -8.52 -2.64 -5.93
C ALA A 158 -9.45 -2.96 -7.10
N ASN A 159 -10.27 -4.00 -6.95
CA ASN A 159 -11.30 -4.37 -7.92
C ASN A 159 -12.66 -3.83 -7.45
N LEU A 160 -13.18 -2.84 -8.17
CA LEU A 160 -14.48 -2.23 -7.92
C LEU A 160 -15.54 -3.00 -8.73
N GLU A 161 -16.06 -4.06 -8.11
CA GLU A 161 -16.86 -5.10 -8.77
C GLU A 161 -18.38 -4.86 -8.65
N GLY A 162 -18.81 -4.00 -7.74
CA GLY A 162 -20.21 -3.60 -7.59
C GLY A 162 -20.50 -2.19 -8.09
N GLU A 163 -21.74 -1.97 -8.52
CA GLU A 163 -22.23 -0.64 -8.87
C GLU A 163 -22.04 0.33 -7.69
N GLY A 164 -21.57 1.55 -7.97
CA GLY A 164 -21.33 2.55 -6.92
C GLY A 164 -20.13 2.26 -6.02
N ALA A 165 -19.37 1.18 -6.25
CA ALA A 165 -18.19 0.87 -5.44
C ALA A 165 -17.11 1.95 -5.56
N THR A 166 -16.42 2.21 -4.46
CA THR A 166 -15.33 3.17 -4.40
C THR A 166 -14.05 2.52 -3.91
N GLY A 167 -12.91 3.08 -4.31
CA GLY A 167 -11.65 2.69 -3.71
C GLY A 167 -10.47 3.52 -4.14
N GLY A 168 -9.32 3.23 -3.55
CA GLY A 168 -8.18 4.10 -3.69
C GLY A 168 -6.90 3.55 -3.12
N ALA A 169 -5.83 4.33 -3.33
CA ALA A 169 -4.54 4.09 -2.73
C ALA A 169 -3.88 5.44 -2.37
N HIS A 170 -3.83 5.75 -1.08
CA HIS A 170 -3.19 6.94 -0.53
C HIS A 170 -1.96 6.56 0.27
N GLY A 171 -0.78 6.73 -0.33
CA GLY A 171 0.42 6.18 0.26
C GLY A 171 1.69 6.90 -0.10
N LEU A 172 2.79 6.40 0.45
CA LEU A 172 4.10 6.92 0.20
C LEU A 172 5.17 5.85 0.16
N PHE A 173 6.26 6.18 -0.52
CA PHE A 173 7.49 5.45 -0.43
C PHE A 173 8.67 6.39 -0.29
N PHE A 174 9.72 5.91 0.38
CA PHE A 174 10.98 6.62 0.46
C PHE A 174 12.12 5.61 0.37
N THR A 175 12.97 5.75 -0.64
CA THR A 175 14.20 4.97 -0.81
C THR A 175 15.44 5.78 -0.44
N THR A 176 16.47 5.10 0.07
CA THR A 176 17.80 5.67 0.30
C THR A 176 18.89 4.64 0.04
N GLY A 177 20.15 5.07 0.03
CA GLY A 177 21.30 4.16 -0.05
C GLY A 177 21.29 3.30 -1.32
N ARG A 178 21.07 1.99 -1.16
CA ARG A 178 21.07 0.96 -2.22
C ARG A 178 19.71 0.25 -2.39
N GLU A 179 18.68 0.77 -1.72
CA GLU A 179 17.33 0.21 -1.77
C GLU A 179 16.74 0.35 -3.18
N ALA A 180 16.02 -0.68 -3.64
CA ALA A 180 15.37 -0.71 -4.94
C ALA A 180 13.91 -1.15 -4.81
N PHE A 181 12.98 -0.25 -5.05
CA PHE A 181 11.54 -0.51 -4.92
C PHE A 181 10.86 -0.61 -6.29
N ASP A 182 9.98 -1.58 -6.44
CA ASP A 182 9.08 -1.77 -7.56
C ASP A 182 7.66 -1.87 -7.00
N LEU A 183 6.92 -0.78 -7.13
CA LEU A 183 5.65 -0.56 -6.49
C LEU A 183 4.56 -0.46 -7.55
N SER A 184 3.42 -1.11 -7.33
CA SER A 184 2.29 -0.96 -8.23
C SER A 184 0.98 -0.76 -7.49
N ALA A 185 0.14 0.09 -8.08
CA ALA A 185 -1.24 0.31 -7.67
C ALA A 185 -2.14 0.21 -8.91
N ARG A 186 -2.99 -0.81 -8.96
CA ARG A 186 -3.98 -0.99 -10.02
C ARG A 186 -5.39 -0.84 -9.46
N ILE A 187 -6.20 -0.01 -10.09
CA ILE A 187 -7.62 0.13 -9.76
C ILE A 187 -8.43 -0.30 -10.98
N THR A 188 -9.24 -1.33 -10.80
CA THR A 188 -10.08 -1.89 -11.86
C THR A 188 -11.54 -1.54 -11.61
N HIS A 189 -12.11 -0.71 -12.48
CA HIS A 189 -13.52 -0.38 -12.52
C HIS A 189 -14.26 -1.43 -13.34
N ALA A 190 -14.87 -2.40 -12.64
CA ALA A 190 -15.55 -3.55 -13.24
C ALA A 190 -17.09 -3.44 -13.19
N ALA A 191 -17.63 -2.32 -12.71
CA ALA A 191 -19.06 -2.05 -12.62
C ALA A 191 -19.40 -0.57 -12.85
N PRO A 192 -20.67 -0.23 -13.13
CA PRO A 192 -21.09 1.15 -13.35
C PRO A 192 -20.93 2.05 -12.14
N HIS A 193 -20.79 3.35 -12.38
CA HIS A 193 -20.78 4.42 -11.37
C HIS A 193 -19.73 4.23 -10.26
N THR A 194 -18.63 3.55 -10.59
CA THR A 194 -17.53 3.34 -9.63
C THR A 194 -16.62 4.57 -9.59
N THR A 195 -16.09 4.88 -8.41
CA THR A 195 -15.22 6.05 -8.20
C THR A 195 -13.90 5.67 -7.58
N SER A 196 -12.80 6.26 -8.04
CA SER A 196 -11.51 6.06 -7.38
C SER A 196 -10.63 7.30 -7.30
N ASP A 197 -9.85 7.37 -6.23
CA ASP A 197 -8.82 8.38 -6.04
C ASP A 197 -7.55 7.73 -5.49
N ALA A 198 -6.41 7.97 -6.16
CA ALA A 198 -5.12 7.47 -5.74
C ALA A 198 -4.09 8.60 -5.72
N LEU A 199 -3.37 8.71 -4.61
CA LEU A 199 -2.25 9.62 -4.43
C LEU A 199 -1.08 8.86 -3.84
N VAL A 200 0.00 8.74 -4.62
CA VAL A 200 1.24 8.15 -4.15
C VAL A 200 2.34 9.21 -4.15
N LEU A 201 2.95 9.41 -2.98
CA LEU A 201 4.06 10.32 -2.78
C LEU A 201 5.38 9.55 -2.70
N GLY A 202 6.39 9.96 -3.46
CA GLY A 202 7.69 9.31 -3.50
C GLY A 202 8.82 10.23 -3.09
N ALA A 203 9.86 9.68 -2.49
CA ALA A 203 11.16 10.34 -2.43
C ALA A 203 12.30 9.32 -2.61
N ALA A 204 13.41 9.77 -3.18
CA ALA A 204 14.62 8.98 -3.28
C ALA A 204 15.83 9.82 -2.88
N ASN A 205 16.66 9.29 -1.99
CA ASN A 205 17.90 9.90 -1.50
C ASN A 205 19.10 8.98 -1.80
N GLY A 206 20.32 9.50 -1.68
CA GLY A 206 21.55 8.74 -1.92
C GLY A 206 21.58 8.16 -3.35
N ALA A 207 21.65 6.83 -3.47
CA ALA A 207 21.54 6.10 -4.73
C ALA A 207 20.30 5.17 -4.75
N GLY A 208 19.31 5.46 -3.90
CA GLY A 208 18.05 4.72 -3.83
C GLY A 208 17.26 4.83 -5.13
N GLN A 209 16.56 3.76 -5.50
CA GLN A 209 15.84 3.65 -6.76
C GLN A 209 14.41 3.19 -6.52
N ALA A 210 13.46 3.78 -7.25
CA ALA A 210 12.08 3.29 -7.25
C ALA A 210 11.47 3.29 -8.65
N ALA A 211 10.61 2.32 -8.92
CA ALA A 211 9.66 2.35 -10.02
C ALA A 211 8.25 2.29 -9.44
N PHE A 212 7.38 3.19 -9.87
CA PHE A 212 5.96 3.19 -9.52
C PHE A 212 5.10 3.01 -10.78
N ASP A 213 4.42 1.87 -10.86
CA ASP A 213 3.43 1.56 -11.90
C ASP A 213 2.02 1.84 -11.36
N GLY A 214 1.38 2.89 -11.88
CA GLY A 214 0.03 3.27 -11.51
C GLY A 214 -0.92 2.98 -12.66
N MET A 215 -1.92 2.12 -12.46
CA MET A 215 -2.80 1.67 -13.54
C MET A 215 -4.27 1.88 -13.21
N ILE A 216 -4.98 2.62 -14.07
CA ILE A 216 -6.44 2.68 -14.07
C ILE A 216 -6.95 1.76 -15.19
N ALA A 217 -7.74 0.76 -14.84
CA ALA A 217 -8.41 -0.07 -15.83
C ALA A 217 -9.93 0.11 -15.72
N ILE A 218 -10.57 0.63 -16.76
CA ILE A 218 -12.03 0.72 -16.83
C ILE A 218 -12.52 -0.29 -17.86
N LEU A 219 -13.21 -1.33 -17.38
CA LEU A 219 -13.74 -2.38 -18.23
C LEU A 219 -14.96 -1.88 -19.02
N GLU A 220 -15.39 -2.66 -20.01
CA GLU A 220 -16.60 -2.34 -20.80
C GLU A 220 -17.84 -2.15 -19.91
N SER A 221 -17.91 -2.81 -18.76
CA SER A 221 -18.99 -2.67 -17.77
C SER A 221 -18.93 -1.38 -16.93
N GLY A 222 -17.83 -0.62 -16.99
CA GLY A 222 -17.56 0.53 -16.12
C GLY A 222 -18.21 1.85 -16.53
N ALA A 223 -19.45 1.85 -17.03
CA ALA A 223 -20.13 3.08 -17.45
C ALA A 223 -20.33 4.07 -16.29
N GLY A 224 -20.15 5.36 -16.55
CA GLY A 224 -20.25 6.43 -15.55
C GLY A 224 -19.14 6.44 -14.50
N SER A 225 -18.02 5.74 -14.73
CA SER A 225 -16.91 5.69 -13.76
C SER A 225 -16.11 6.99 -13.73
N LEU A 226 -15.62 7.34 -12.54
CA LEU A 226 -14.74 8.48 -12.29
C LEU A 226 -13.45 8.00 -11.63
N SER A 227 -12.29 8.31 -12.20
CA SER A 227 -11.01 7.89 -11.66
C SER A 227 -9.97 9.01 -11.69
N ASN A 228 -9.21 9.16 -10.62
CA ASN A 228 -8.06 10.06 -10.53
C ASN A 228 -6.85 9.32 -9.94
N LEU A 229 -5.71 9.38 -10.61
CA LEU A 229 -4.45 8.80 -10.15
C LEU A 229 -3.33 9.84 -10.21
N ARG A 230 -2.65 10.06 -9.09
CA ARG A 230 -1.55 11.00 -8.99
C ARG A 230 -0.33 10.35 -8.36
N SER A 231 0.81 10.51 -9.01
CA SER A 231 2.13 10.20 -8.48
C SER A 231 2.94 11.49 -8.41
N LEU A 232 3.42 11.85 -7.23
CA LEU A 232 4.33 13.00 -7.05
C LEU A 232 5.60 12.46 -6.40
N SER A 233 6.78 12.85 -6.88
CA SER A 233 8.03 12.32 -6.37
C SER A 233 9.14 13.35 -6.29
N LEU A 234 9.98 13.25 -5.26
CA LEU A 234 11.15 14.10 -5.03
C LEU A 234 12.46 13.31 -5.22
N LEU A 235 13.37 13.87 -6.01
CA LEU A 235 14.76 13.41 -6.09
C LEU A 235 15.61 14.29 -5.17
N LEU A 236 16.23 13.67 -4.16
CA LEU A 236 16.97 14.38 -3.11
C LEU A 236 18.50 14.30 -3.28
N ALA A 237 18.98 13.49 -4.23
CA ALA A 237 20.39 13.33 -4.50
C ALA A 237 20.66 13.07 -6.00
N PRO A 238 21.85 13.43 -6.53
CA PRO A 238 22.16 13.26 -7.96
C PRO A 238 22.14 11.82 -8.48
N LYS A 239 22.25 10.82 -7.59
CA LYS A 239 22.20 9.39 -7.93
C LYS A 239 20.85 8.75 -7.61
N ALA A 240 19.93 9.50 -7.01
CA ALA A 240 18.58 9.04 -6.75
C ALA A 240 17.82 8.92 -8.07
N HIS A 241 17.02 7.87 -8.22
CA HIS A 241 16.29 7.62 -9.45
C HIS A 241 14.87 7.15 -9.15
N ILE A 242 13.88 7.75 -9.81
CA ILE A 242 12.49 7.32 -9.72
C ILE A 242 11.91 7.27 -11.13
N ASP A 243 11.37 6.11 -11.51
CA ASP A 243 10.53 5.95 -12.69
C ASP A 243 9.06 5.96 -12.26
N SER A 244 8.24 6.81 -12.86
CA SER A 244 6.79 6.79 -12.66
C SER A 244 6.12 6.43 -13.99
N VAL A 245 5.40 5.32 -14.01
CA VAL A 245 4.78 4.75 -15.20
C VAL A 245 3.26 4.71 -14.98
N PRO A 246 2.55 5.84 -15.19
CA PRO A 246 1.09 5.83 -15.16
C PRO A 246 0.54 5.23 -16.46
N GLY A 247 -0.43 4.34 -16.33
CA GLY A 247 -1.15 3.71 -17.43
C GLY A 247 -2.67 3.83 -17.27
N MET A 248 -3.36 3.81 -18.40
CA MET A 248 -4.81 3.71 -18.44
C MET A 248 -5.25 2.71 -19.52
N GLU A 249 -6.13 1.79 -19.15
CA GLU A 249 -6.81 0.85 -20.04
C GLU A 249 -8.31 1.16 -20.00
N ILE A 250 -8.81 1.94 -20.97
CA ILE A 250 -10.19 2.43 -20.98
C ILE A 250 -10.98 1.72 -22.09
N ALA A 251 -11.85 0.79 -21.70
CA ALA A 251 -12.71 0.03 -22.61
C ALA A 251 -14.16 0.54 -22.68
N ASN A 252 -14.50 1.61 -21.96
CA ASN A 252 -15.83 2.23 -21.97
C ASN A 252 -15.74 3.73 -22.32
N ASN A 253 -16.68 4.22 -23.14
CA ASN A 253 -16.69 5.60 -23.63
C ASN A 253 -17.38 6.61 -22.69
N ASP A 254 -18.19 6.14 -21.75
CA ASP A 254 -18.92 6.99 -20.79
C ASP A 254 -18.17 7.03 -19.46
N VAL A 255 -17.00 7.68 -19.43
CA VAL A 255 -16.12 7.70 -18.25
C VAL A 255 -15.39 9.03 -18.12
N LYS A 256 -14.86 9.29 -16.92
CA LYS A 256 -13.85 10.33 -16.69
C LYS A 256 -12.67 9.71 -15.96
N ALA A 257 -11.49 9.77 -16.57
CA ALA A 257 -10.26 9.26 -15.99
C ALA A 257 -9.15 10.30 -16.11
N TYR A 258 -8.45 10.54 -15.02
CA TYR A 258 -7.31 11.45 -14.95
C TYR A 258 -6.11 10.70 -14.38
N HIS A 259 -4.94 10.93 -14.96
CA HIS A 259 -3.68 10.55 -14.35
C HIS A 259 -2.68 11.70 -14.42
N GLY A 260 -1.81 11.78 -13.42
CA GLY A 260 -0.73 12.77 -13.36
C GLY A 260 0.49 12.19 -12.68
N ALA A 261 1.66 12.39 -13.27
CA ALA A 261 2.93 12.06 -12.66
C ALA A 261 3.83 13.30 -12.67
N THR A 262 4.48 13.59 -11.55
CA THR A 262 5.46 14.66 -11.45
C THR A 262 6.65 14.16 -10.66
N ILE A 263 7.83 14.29 -11.25
CA ILE A 263 9.11 13.99 -10.60
C ILE A 263 9.94 15.27 -10.68
N GLY A 264 10.49 15.70 -9.56
CA GLY A 264 11.32 16.90 -9.51
C GLY A 264 12.27 16.88 -8.33
N GLU A 265 13.21 17.82 -8.36
CA GLU A 265 14.08 18.10 -7.22
C GLU A 265 13.41 19.14 -6.31
N ILE A 266 13.97 19.33 -5.12
CA ILE A 266 13.58 20.46 -4.28
C ILE A 266 13.99 21.76 -4.99
N ASP A 267 13.06 22.70 -5.10
CA ASP A 267 13.32 24.01 -5.67
C ASP A 267 14.45 24.74 -4.90
N PRO A 268 15.57 25.08 -5.58
CA PRO A 268 16.67 25.81 -4.96
C PRO A 268 16.27 27.17 -4.39
N GLU A 269 15.27 27.86 -4.97
CA GLU A 269 14.78 29.13 -4.43
C GLU A 269 14.05 28.93 -3.10
N THR A 270 13.28 27.85 -2.96
CA THR A 270 12.65 27.45 -1.71
C THR A 270 13.69 27.16 -0.62
N LEU A 271 14.76 26.40 -0.95
CA LEU A 271 15.86 26.14 -0.02
C LEU A 271 16.60 27.43 0.37
N PHE A 272 16.92 28.27 -0.60
CA PHE A 272 17.57 29.56 -0.37
C PHE A 272 16.71 30.46 0.51
N PHE A 273 15.39 30.50 0.27
CA PHE A 273 14.46 31.25 1.10
C PHE A 273 14.52 30.81 2.57
N CYS A 274 14.49 29.50 2.85
CA CYS A 274 14.65 28.98 4.22
C CYS A 274 15.97 29.44 4.86
N GLN A 275 17.07 29.38 4.12
CA GLN A 275 18.39 29.82 4.61
C GLN A 275 18.41 31.32 4.91
N THR A 276 17.73 32.17 4.13
CA THR A 276 17.63 33.62 4.45
C THR A 276 16.89 33.89 5.77
N ARG A 277 16.17 32.90 6.31
CA ARG A 277 15.47 32.95 7.60
C ARG A 277 16.29 32.32 8.72
N GLY A 278 17.55 31.96 8.45
CA GLY A 278 18.48 31.39 9.41
C GLY A 278 18.29 29.89 9.65
N ILE A 279 17.53 29.20 8.81
CA ILE A 279 17.33 27.75 8.89
C ILE A 279 18.51 27.06 8.21
N ASP A 280 19.10 26.08 8.89
CA ASP A 280 20.18 25.26 8.35
C ASP A 280 19.73 24.52 7.07
N PRO A 281 20.57 24.36 6.03
CA PRO A 281 20.18 23.69 4.79
C PRO A 281 19.61 22.28 4.99
N ASP A 282 20.18 21.49 5.91
CA ASP A 282 19.72 20.12 6.17
C ASP A 282 18.37 20.14 6.90
N GLU A 283 18.18 21.11 7.81
CA GLU A 283 16.91 21.33 8.49
C GLU A 283 15.82 21.81 7.52
N ALA A 284 16.15 22.70 6.59
CA ALA A 284 15.25 23.17 5.55
C ALA A 284 14.79 22.02 4.64
N GLN A 285 15.74 21.17 4.19
CA GLN A 285 15.41 19.97 3.42
C GLN A 285 14.48 19.05 4.21
N ARG A 286 14.75 18.79 5.49
CA ARG A 286 13.87 17.99 6.36
C ARG A 286 12.47 18.57 6.43
N MET A 287 12.33 19.88 6.68
CA MET A 287 11.03 20.54 6.74
C MET A 287 10.24 20.41 5.44
N ILE A 288 10.89 20.60 4.29
CA ILE A 288 10.25 20.52 2.97
C ILE A 288 9.78 19.08 2.69
N VAL A 289 10.63 18.08 2.93
CA VAL A 289 10.29 16.67 2.69
C VAL A 289 9.20 16.19 3.65
N SER A 290 9.26 16.55 4.92
CA SER A 290 8.19 16.24 5.88
C SER A 290 6.87 16.90 5.50
N GLY A 291 6.91 18.17 5.06
CA GLY A 291 5.74 18.88 4.54
C GLY A 291 5.15 18.22 3.29
N PHE A 292 6.00 17.75 2.37
CA PHE A 292 5.58 17.03 1.17
C PHE A 292 4.78 15.77 1.53
N PHE A 293 5.24 14.96 2.48
CA PHE A 293 4.57 13.73 2.88
C PHE A 293 3.35 13.92 3.81
N SER A 294 3.17 15.11 4.42
CA SER A 294 2.10 15.37 5.40
C SER A 294 0.70 15.01 4.89
N ALA A 295 0.41 15.24 3.61
CA ALA A 295 -0.88 14.92 3.00
C ALA A 295 -1.28 13.44 3.11
N VAL A 296 -0.29 12.53 3.16
CA VAL A 296 -0.51 11.08 3.35
C VAL A 296 -0.37 10.70 4.83
N VAL A 297 0.63 11.23 5.53
CA VAL A 297 0.88 10.89 6.93
C VAL A 297 -0.31 11.30 7.82
N ASP A 298 -0.88 12.49 7.61
CA ASP A 298 -2.00 13.01 8.41
C ASP A 298 -3.28 12.19 8.23
N ALA A 299 -3.41 11.46 7.12
CA ALA A 299 -4.54 10.58 6.84
C ALA A 299 -4.48 9.24 7.59
N ILE A 300 -3.33 8.85 8.15
CA ILE A 300 -3.20 7.61 8.93
C ILE A 300 -4.00 7.77 10.24
N PRO A 301 -4.96 6.89 10.59
CA PRO A 301 -5.84 7.10 11.74
C PRO A 301 -5.12 7.09 13.10
N SER A 302 -4.16 6.19 13.28
CA SER A 302 -3.45 5.98 14.54
C SER A 302 -2.35 7.04 14.75
N ALA A 303 -2.45 7.81 15.84
CA ALA A 303 -1.46 8.84 16.16
C ALA A 303 -0.07 8.24 16.40
N GLN A 304 0.01 7.08 17.03
CA GLN A 304 1.26 6.35 17.23
C GLN A 304 1.86 5.93 15.89
N ALA A 305 1.04 5.43 14.96
CA ALA A 305 1.48 5.09 13.61
C ALA A 305 1.99 6.33 12.85
N ARG A 306 1.29 7.48 12.94
CA ARG A 306 1.74 8.75 12.34
C ARG A 306 3.13 9.14 12.83
N THR A 307 3.33 9.18 14.15
CA THR A 307 4.64 9.50 14.74
C THR A 307 5.70 8.51 14.29
N TRP A 308 5.38 7.21 14.25
CA TRP A 308 6.31 6.18 13.78
C TRP A 308 6.72 6.39 12.32
N VAL A 309 5.77 6.66 11.41
CA VAL A 309 6.07 6.94 10.00
C VAL A 309 6.93 8.18 9.85
N GLN A 310 6.59 9.26 10.55
CA GLN A 310 7.35 10.51 10.49
C GLN A 310 8.82 10.32 10.93
N GLN A 311 9.06 9.63 12.04
CA GLN A 311 10.41 9.32 12.51
C GLN A 311 11.21 8.50 11.49
N ARG A 312 10.56 7.61 10.75
CA ARG A 312 11.22 6.81 9.70
C ARG A 312 11.53 7.63 8.46
N ILE A 313 10.64 8.54 8.05
CA ILE A 313 10.93 9.50 6.98
C ILE A 313 12.15 10.34 7.34
N GLU A 314 12.19 10.89 8.56
CA GLU A 314 13.31 11.70 9.04
C GLU A 314 14.64 10.93 9.07
N ALA A 315 14.61 9.64 9.43
CA ALA A 315 15.80 8.79 9.47
C ALA A 315 16.40 8.47 8.09
N LYS A 316 15.69 8.73 6.99
CA LYS A 316 16.17 8.48 5.62
C LYS A 316 16.81 9.70 4.94
N LEU A 317 16.77 10.87 5.60
CA LEU A 317 17.29 12.13 5.11
C LEU A 317 18.78 12.31 5.43
#